data_AF-A0A952UNZ7-F1
#
_entry.id   AF-A0A952UNZ7-F1
#
_cell.length_a   1.000
_cell.length_b   1.000
_cell.length_c   1.000
_cell.angle_alpha   90.00
_cell.angle_beta   90.00
_cell.angle_gamma   90.00
#
_symmetry.space_group_name_H-M   'P 1'
#
loop_
_entity.id
_entity.type
_entity.pdbx_description
1 polymer ?
#
loop_
_entity_poly.entity_id
_entity_poly.type
_entity_poly.pdbx_seq_one_letter_code
_entity_poly.pdbx_strand_id
1 'polypeptide(L)'
;MSSEAFLATVHPASTTLSPSREEVVGFDLEGRPVHWFVGGETYKRSLASEVFGRRTVRGARRRWRVEPAEAERLFERAASVARQAAARPESLVASGAVEALSGRLERAARWTVESLAAERERFLRVYQPVSILPPDQYQSVVLQASFGCSWNRCTFCTFYQDRPFRVRPPEEFRSHALGVRDLLGEAAAGRPSVFLADGNALVLANSKLRHVFGVAAEVFPGRPVNAFVDVFSGEKKGVERWRELREWGLARVAIGVETGNDELLAWLNKPGGAAEAAEFVSTLKAAGLSVSVILMAGVGGGRFADAHVADSLALLGRLPLGAGDLVYLSPFVLQPGSAYAARAAEGGVLPLSEAAVARQYRELLTGARARSGASKVALYHIDEFVY
;
A
#
# COMPACT_ATOMS: atom_id res chain seq x y z
N MET A 1 29.97 -5.69 -34.62
CA MET A 1 29.04 -5.95 -33.50
C MET A 1 28.23 -4.68 -33.32
N SER A 2 26.92 -4.69 -33.57
CA SER A 2 26.08 -3.51 -33.34
C SER A 2 26.13 -3.20 -31.85
N SER A 3 26.74 -2.09 -31.44
CA SER A 3 26.62 -1.64 -30.05
C SER A 3 25.14 -1.37 -29.80
N GLU A 4 24.54 -2.03 -28.80
CA GLU A 4 23.17 -1.71 -28.43
C GLU A 4 23.09 -0.23 -28.03
N ALA A 5 22.00 0.44 -28.43
CA ALA A 5 21.81 1.85 -28.12
C ALA A 5 21.44 2.01 -26.64
N PHE A 6 22.12 2.94 -25.96
CA PHE A 6 21.75 3.32 -24.59
C PHE A 6 20.50 4.20 -24.67
N LEU A 7 19.37 3.67 -24.16
CA LEU A 7 18.09 4.35 -24.16
C LEU A 7 17.86 5.16 -22.86
N ALA A 8 17.20 6.31 -23.01
CA ALA A 8 16.68 7.09 -21.89
C ALA A 8 15.19 7.42 -22.13
N THR A 9 14.35 7.21 -21.12
CA THR A 9 12.94 7.62 -21.16
C THR A 9 12.66 8.57 -20.00
N VAL A 10 12.19 9.77 -20.32
CA VAL A 10 11.91 10.83 -19.34
C VAL A 10 10.41 10.95 -19.14
N HIS A 11 9.92 10.32 -18.06
CA HIS A 11 8.51 10.40 -17.64
C HIS A 11 8.27 11.62 -16.75
N PRO A 12 7.02 12.08 -16.54
CA PRO A 12 6.74 13.22 -15.68
C PRO A 12 7.32 13.11 -14.26
N ALA A 13 7.31 11.91 -13.67
CA ALA A 13 7.73 11.67 -12.27
C ALA A 13 8.98 10.76 -12.10
N SER A 14 9.61 10.34 -13.20
CA SER A 14 10.76 9.44 -13.15
C SER A 14 11.58 9.46 -14.44
N THR A 15 12.81 8.97 -14.36
CA THR A 15 13.67 8.74 -15.52
C THR A 15 14.08 7.29 -15.56
N THR A 16 14.00 6.66 -16.72
CA THR A 16 14.43 5.28 -16.92
C THR A 16 15.62 5.25 -17.86
N LEU A 17 16.69 4.59 -17.45
CA LEU A 17 17.93 4.41 -18.20
C LEU A 17 18.11 2.92 -18.53
N SER A 18 18.37 2.61 -19.80
CA SER A 18 18.56 1.24 -20.27
C SER A 18 19.83 1.16 -21.12
N PRO A 19 20.97 0.77 -20.52
CA PRO A 19 22.23 0.63 -21.26
C PRO A 19 22.23 -0.57 -22.21
N SER A 20 21.36 -1.57 -21.98
CA SER A 20 21.17 -2.74 -22.82
C SER A 20 19.75 -3.27 -22.67
N ARG A 21 19.36 -4.25 -23.51
CA ARG A 21 18.05 -4.92 -23.40
C ARG A 21 17.85 -5.71 -22.11
N GLU A 22 18.95 -6.06 -21.42
CA GLU A 22 18.94 -6.89 -20.22
C GLU A 22 19.06 -6.08 -18.93
N GLU A 23 19.26 -4.76 -19.04
CA GLU A 23 19.46 -3.88 -17.89
C GLU A 23 18.64 -2.60 -18.02
N VAL A 24 17.83 -2.33 -17.00
CA VAL A 24 17.05 -1.10 -16.87
C VAL A 24 17.17 -0.61 -15.43
N VAL A 25 17.42 0.68 -15.25
CA VAL A 25 17.42 1.34 -13.94
C VAL A 25 16.50 2.55 -14.00
N GLY A 26 15.56 2.62 -13.07
CA GLY A 26 14.67 3.76 -12.92
C GLY A 26 15.04 4.63 -11.74
N PHE A 27 14.94 5.94 -11.94
CA PHE A 27 15.27 6.98 -10.98
C PHE A 27 14.04 7.87 -10.73
N ASP A 28 13.84 8.29 -9.48
CA ASP A 28 12.83 9.30 -9.16
C ASP A 28 13.32 10.73 -9.50
N LEU A 29 12.51 11.75 -9.19
CA LEU A 29 12.85 13.15 -9.49
C LEU A 29 14.04 13.69 -8.68
N GLU A 30 14.38 13.06 -7.55
CA GLU A 30 15.60 13.36 -6.79
C GLU A 30 16.84 12.65 -7.37
N GLY A 31 16.66 11.80 -8.39
CA GLY A 31 17.73 10.98 -8.97
C GLY A 31 18.01 9.70 -8.17
N ARG A 32 17.15 9.31 -7.23
CA ARG A 32 17.35 8.09 -6.44
C ARG A 32 16.95 6.87 -7.26
N PRO A 33 17.74 5.78 -7.30
CA PRO A 33 17.35 4.57 -8.01
C PRO A 33 16.22 3.84 -7.26
N VAL A 34 15.07 3.67 -7.91
CA VAL A 34 13.84 3.11 -7.29
C VAL A 34 13.47 1.73 -7.82
N HIS A 35 13.94 1.36 -9.01
CA HIS A 35 13.71 0.03 -9.56
C HIS A 35 14.82 -0.41 -10.53
N TRP A 36 14.99 -1.72 -10.65
CA TRP A 36 15.90 -2.35 -11.59
C TRP A 36 15.19 -3.47 -12.35
N PHE A 37 15.62 -3.69 -13.58
CA PHE A 37 15.47 -4.96 -14.29
C PHE A 37 16.86 -5.45 -14.67
N VAL A 38 17.20 -6.69 -14.28
CA VAL A 38 18.49 -7.31 -14.59
C VAL A 38 18.24 -8.78 -14.92
N GLY A 39 18.54 -9.20 -16.15
CA GLY A 39 18.57 -10.63 -16.50
C GLY A 39 17.26 -11.38 -16.25
N GLY A 40 16.11 -10.73 -16.43
CA GLY A 40 14.79 -11.34 -16.17
C GLY A 40 14.25 -11.18 -14.75
N GLU A 41 15.05 -10.62 -13.83
CA GLU A 41 14.64 -10.31 -12.46
C GLU A 41 14.31 -8.82 -12.32
N THR A 42 13.27 -8.51 -11.55
CA THR A 42 12.86 -7.13 -11.23
C THR A 42 13.12 -6.83 -9.78
N TYR A 43 13.69 -5.67 -9.48
CA TYR A 43 13.97 -5.22 -8.12
C TYR A 43 13.31 -3.87 -7.86
N LYS A 44 12.87 -3.65 -6.63
CA LYS A 44 12.29 -2.38 -6.18
C LYS A 44 12.96 -1.94 -4.89
N ARG A 45 13.32 -0.65 -4.79
CA ARG A 45 13.79 -0.01 -3.56
C ARG A 45 12.60 0.54 -2.78
N SER A 46 12.57 0.30 -1.48
CA SER A 46 11.73 1.04 -0.52
C SER A 46 12.32 2.43 -0.24
N LEU A 47 11.55 3.30 0.41
CA LEU A 47 12.10 4.57 0.94
C LEU A 47 13.11 4.34 2.07
N ALA A 48 13.07 3.19 2.74
CA ALA A 48 14.05 2.79 3.75
C ALA A 48 15.34 2.18 3.15
N SER A 49 15.53 2.30 1.83
CA SER A 49 16.64 1.73 1.06
C SER A 49 16.80 0.20 1.17
N GLU A 50 15.74 -0.50 1.58
CA GLU A 50 15.66 -1.96 1.45
C GLU A 50 15.26 -2.33 0.02
N VAL A 51 15.86 -3.39 -0.52
CA VAL A 51 15.59 -3.85 -1.88
C VAL A 51 14.83 -5.17 -1.85
N PHE A 52 13.82 -5.27 -2.71
CA PHE A 52 12.98 -6.46 -2.85
C PHE A 52 13.05 -6.97 -4.28
N GLY A 53 13.41 -8.23 -4.45
CA GLY A 53 13.48 -8.92 -5.72
C GLY A 53 12.17 -9.61 -6.06
N ARG A 54 11.87 -9.69 -7.35
CA ARG A 54 10.73 -10.41 -7.90
C ARG A 54 11.10 -11.06 -9.23
N ARG A 55 10.71 -12.33 -9.37
CA ARG A 55 10.83 -13.09 -10.61
C ARG A 55 9.64 -14.01 -10.82
N THR A 56 9.38 -14.40 -12.07
CA THR A 56 8.35 -15.38 -12.39
C THR A 56 9.02 -16.70 -12.76
N VAL A 57 8.71 -17.78 -12.03
CA VAL A 57 9.23 -19.13 -12.28
C VAL A 57 8.05 -20.04 -12.59
N ARG A 58 7.97 -20.56 -13.82
CA ARG A 58 6.89 -21.48 -14.26
C ARG A 58 5.48 -20.95 -13.96
N GLY A 59 5.26 -19.65 -14.18
CA GLY A 59 3.98 -18.98 -13.92
C GLY A 59 3.76 -18.55 -12.45
N ALA A 60 4.56 -19.04 -11.50
CA ALA A 60 4.51 -18.62 -10.10
C ALA A 60 5.39 -17.38 -9.86
N ARG A 61 4.84 -16.36 -9.21
CA ARG A 61 5.61 -15.18 -8.78
C ARG A 61 6.38 -15.52 -7.51
N ARG A 62 7.69 -15.36 -7.53
CA ARG A 62 8.55 -15.41 -6.34
C ARG A 62 9.03 -14.03 -5.97
N ARG A 63 9.07 -13.76 -4.67
CA ARG A 63 9.59 -12.52 -4.08
C ARG A 63 10.53 -12.83 -2.94
N TRP A 64 11.49 -11.95 -2.73
CA TRP A 64 12.42 -12.05 -1.62
C TRP A 64 12.91 -10.65 -1.24
N ARG A 65 13.30 -10.52 0.02
CA ARG A 65 14.14 -9.42 0.46
C ARG A 65 15.56 -9.70 -0.04
N VAL A 66 16.17 -8.73 -0.72
CA VAL A 66 17.53 -8.86 -1.24
C VAL A 66 18.51 -8.69 -0.09
N GLU A 67 19.55 -9.52 -0.06
CA GLU A 67 20.60 -9.45 0.96
C GLU A 67 21.41 -8.15 0.82
N PRO A 68 21.93 -7.56 1.93
CA PRO A 68 22.60 -6.27 1.89
C PRO A 68 23.72 -6.16 0.85
N ALA A 69 24.59 -7.17 0.75
CA ALA A 69 25.68 -7.17 -0.23
C ALA A 69 25.20 -7.20 -1.68
N GLU A 70 24.04 -7.80 -1.97
CA GLU A 70 23.45 -7.78 -3.31
C GLU A 70 22.74 -6.44 -3.59
N ALA A 71 22.10 -5.84 -2.58
CA ALA A 71 21.53 -4.51 -2.68
C ALA A 71 22.60 -3.45 -2.98
N GLU A 72 23.77 -3.52 -2.32
CA GLU A 72 24.91 -2.65 -2.60
C GLU A 72 25.38 -2.77 -4.06
N ARG A 73 25.49 -3.99 -4.59
CA ARG A 73 25.81 -4.20 -6.02
C ARG A 73 24.77 -3.57 -6.95
N LEU A 74 23.48 -3.62 -6.62
CA LEU A 74 22.43 -2.94 -7.40
C LEU A 74 22.58 -1.42 -7.34
N PHE A 75 23.00 -0.87 -6.19
CA PHE A 75 23.28 0.56 -6.03
C PHE A 75 24.52 1.00 -6.83
N GLU A 76 25.60 0.22 -6.80
CA GLU A 76 26.79 0.46 -7.61
C GLU A 76 26.47 0.45 -9.11
N ARG A 77 25.68 -0.53 -9.55
CA ARG A 77 25.21 -0.60 -10.95
C ARG A 77 24.39 0.62 -11.32
N ALA A 78 23.41 1.02 -10.49
CA ALA A 78 22.62 2.22 -10.73
C ALA A 78 23.49 3.48 -10.87
N ALA A 79 24.44 3.66 -9.96
CA ALA A 79 25.35 4.80 -9.98
C ALA A 79 26.26 4.77 -11.23
N SER A 80 26.73 3.60 -11.64
CA SER A 80 27.49 3.41 -12.88
C SER A 80 26.67 3.78 -14.11
N VAL A 81 25.44 3.28 -14.24
CA VAL A 81 24.52 3.60 -15.34
C VAL A 81 24.23 5.09 -15.42
N ALA A 82 23.94 5.73 -14.27
CA ALA A 82 23.67 7.17 -14.21
C ALA A 82 24.90 7.99 -14.63
N ARG A 83 26.11 7.64 -14.16
CA ARG A 83 27.35 8.33 -14.54
C ARG A 83 27.71 8.15 -16.00
N GLN A 84 27.52 6.96 -16.57
CA GLN A 84 27.74 6.70 -17.99
C GLN A 84 26.80 7.54 -18.86
N ALA A 85 25.51 7.59 -18.50
CA ALA A 85 24.52 8.42 -19.18
C ALA A 85 24.85 9.92 -19.06
N ALA A 86 25.24 10.39 -17.87
CA ALA A 86 25.58 11.79 -17.63
C ALA A 86 26.89 12.23 -18.32
N ALA A 87 27.82 11.32 -18.57
CA ALA A 87 29.10 11.62 -19.21
C ALA A 87 28.99 11.86 -20.73
N ARG A 88 27.98 11.25 -21.38
CA ARG A 88 27.73 11.38 -22.83
C ARG A 88 26.23 11.44 -23.13
N PRO A 89 25.50 12.45 -22.63
CA PRO A 89 24.06 12.55 -22.80
C PRO A 89 23.64 12.61 -24.28
N GLU A 90 24.50 13.15 -25.15
CA GLU A 90 24.31 13.22 -26.61
C GLU A 90 24.33 11.86 -27.29
N SER A 91 24.90 10.84 -26.64
CA SER A 91 24.93 9.47 -27.16
C SER A 91 23.66 8.67 -26.85
N LEU A 92 22.78 9.22 -26.00
CA LEU A 92 21.55 8.56 -25.57
C LEU A 92 20.44 8.71 -26.61
N VAL A 93 19.71 7.62 -26.86
CA VAL A 93 18.44 7.69 -27.60
C VAL A 93 17.34 8.00 -26.59
N ALA A 94 16.95 9.28 -26.52
CA ALA A 94 16.02 9.80 -25.53
C ALA A 94 14.58 9.94 -26.05
N SER A 95 13.61 9.72 -25.18
CA SER A 95 12.18 9.97 -25.45
C SER A 95 11.46 10.56 -24.23
N GLY A 96 10.31 11.19 -24.44
CA GLY A 96 9.53 11.86 -23.39
C GLY A 96 9.90 13.35 -23.23
N ALA A 97 9.98 13.83 -21.99
CA ALA A 97 10.37 15.21 -21.66
C ALA A 97 11.90 15.41 -21.73
N VAL A 98 12.47 15.28 -22.93
CA VAL A 98 13.93 15.23 -23.17
C VAL A 98 14.65 16.48 -22.67
N GLU A 99 13.97 17.64 -22.66
CA GLU A 99 14.47 18.89 -22.12
C GLU A 99 14.89 18.79 -20.63
N ALA A 100 14.27 17.90 -19.86
CA ALA A 100 14.61 17.67 -18.46
C ALA A 100 15.75 16.64 -18.28
N LEU A 101 16.17 15.95 -19.34
CA LEU A 101 17.09 14.80 -19.24
C LEU A 101 18.41 15.18 -18.58
N SER A 102 19.07 16.24 -19.05
CA SER A 102 20.39 16.66 -18.54
C SER A 102 20.36 16.90 -17.02
N GLY A 103 19.44 17.72 -16.52
CA GLY A 103 19.32 17.99 -15.09
C GLY A 103 18.93 16.76 -14.25
N ARG A 104 18.21 15.79 -14.84
CA ARG A 104 17.88 14.53 -14.16
C ARG A 104 19.05 13.55 -14.13
N LEU A 105 19.87 13.51 -15.19
CA LEU A 105 21.10 12.73 -15.22
C LEU A 105 22.11 13.24 -14.20
N GLU A 106 22.27 14.56 -14.08
CA GLU A 106 23.11 15.18 -13.06
C GLU A 106 22.65 14.80 -11.65
N ARG A 107 21.33 14.87 -11.37
CA ARG A 107 20.77 14.43 -10.09
C ARG A 107 21.05 12.95 -9.82
N ALA A 108 20.81 12.08 -10.80
CA ALA A 108 21.02 10.65 -10.66
C ALA A 108 22.51 10.31 -10.42
N ALA A 109 23.43 10.99 -11.11
CA ALA A 109 24.86 10.76 -11.00
C ALA A 109 25.47 11.16 -9.64
N ARG A 110 24.76 12.00 -8.84
CA ARG A 110 25.19 12.41 -7.50
C ARG A 110 25.01 11.33 -6.43
N TRP A 111 24.16 10.33 -6.68
CA TRP A 111 23.90 9.29 -5.69
C TRP A 111 25.04 8.25 -5.66
N THR A 112 25.53 7.99 -4.45
CA THR A 112 26.51 6.95 -4.13
C THR A 112 25.87 5.86 -3.26
N VAL A 113 26.54 4.71 -3.13
CA VAL A 113 26.10 3.62 -2.25
C VAL A 113 25.96 4.12 -0.81
N GLU A 114 26.91 4.94 -0.35
CA GLU A 114 26.92 5.52 1.00
C GLU A 114 25.74 6.46 1.20
N SER A 115 25.45 7.34 0.24
CA SER A 115 24.31 8.26 0.33
C SER A 115 22.97 7.52 0.31
N LEU A 116 22.87 6.39 -0.41
CA LEU A 116 21.67 5.55 -0.44
C LEU A 116 21.51 4.75 0.86
N ALA A 117 22.60 4.30 1.46
CA ALA A 117 22.57 3.70 2.79
C ALA A 117 22.13 4.72 3.85
N ALA A 118 22.60 5.97 3.76
CA ALA A 118 22.21 7.06 4.66
C ALA A 118 20.73 7.45 4.56
N GLU A 119 20.07 7.21 3.41
CA GLU A 119 18.61 7.40 3.29
C GLU A 119 17.83 6.53 4.28
N ARG A 120 18.32 5.33 4.62
CA ARG A 120 17.67 4.48 5.63
C ARG A 120 17.58 5.20 6.97
N GLU A 121 18.66 5.85 7.39
CA GLU A 121 18.65 6.60 8.65
C GLU A 121 17.74 7.82 8.58
N ARG A 122 17.72 8.52 7.44
CA ARG A 122 16.78 9.63 7.20
C ARG A 122 15.34 9.16 7.29
N PHE A 123 15.02 8.02 6.69
CA PHE A 123 13.70 7.39 6.75
C PHE A 123 13.32 7.07 8.21
N LEU A 124 14.20 6.41 8.96
CA LEU A 124 13.94 6.00 10.35
C LEU A 124 13.82 7.17 11.33
N ARG A 125 14.37 8.36 11.00
CA ARG A 125 14.14 9.59 11.78
C ARG A 125 12.75 10.19 11.56
N VAL A 126 12.15 9.94 10.39
CA VAL A 126 10.87 10.52 9.99
C VAL A 126 9.70 9.58 10.29
N TYR A 127 9.89 8.28 10.08
CA TYR A 127 8.85 7.26 10.17
C TYR A 127 9.07 6.32 11.35
N GLN A 128 7.98 6.02 12.06
CA GLN A 128 7.88 4.75 12.78
C GLN A 128 7.52 3.63 11.78
N PRO A 129 7.58 2.33 12.15
CA PRO A 129 7.28 1.26 11.20
C PRO A 129 5.97 1.51 10.45
N VAL A 130 6.05 1.57 9.14
CA VAL A 130 4.89 1.78 8.27
C VAL A 130 4.26 0.42 8.03
N SER A 131 3.09 0.20 8.62
CA SER A 131 2.30 -1.01 8.38
C SER A 131 1.70 -1.03 6.97
N ILE A 132 0.93 -2.07 6.69
CA ILE A 132 0.32 -2.35 5.39
C ILE A 132 -0.57 -1.20 4.88
N LEU A 133 -0.58 -0.97 3.57
CA LEU A 133 -1.46 -0.06 2.85
C LEU A 133 -2.30 -0.82 1.82
N PRO A 134 -3.48 -0.32 1.40
CA PRO A 134 -4.17 -0.89 0.25
C PRO A 134 -3.33 -0.72 -1.04
N PRO A 135 -3.42 -1.64 -2.02
CA PRO A 135 -2.59 -1.59 -3.22
C PRO A 135 -2.66 -0.31 -4.04
N ASP A 136 -3.83 0.35 -4.09
CA ASP A 136 -4.01 1.63 -4.76
C ASP A 136 -3.30 2.80 -4.05
N GLN A 137 -2.81 2.58 -2.82
CA GLN A 137 -2.16 3.57 -1.98
C GLN A 137 -0.64 3.38 -1.87
N TYR A 138 -0.05 2.37 -2.52
CA TYR A 138 1.40 2.10 -2.47
C TYR A 138 2.28 3.26 -2.97
N GLN A 139 1.72 4.19 -3.74
CA GLN A 139 2.42 5.39 -4.22
C GLN A 139 2.02 6.67 -3.48
N SER A 140 1.17 6.58 -2.46
CA SER A 140 0.73 7.75 -1.69
C SER A 140 1.86 8.31 -0.83
N VAL A 141 1.74 9.58 -0.43
CA VAL A 141 2.49 10.14 0.69
C VAL A 141 1.88 9.56 1.97
N VAL A 142 2.65 8.81 2.76
CA VAL A 142 2.19 8.25 4.03
C VAL A 142 2.43 9.25 5.15
N LEU A 143 1.39 9.55 5.92
CA LEU A 143 1.48 10.37 7.13
C LEU A 143 0.93 9.60 8.33
N GLN A 144 1.67 9.58 9.44
CA GLN A 144 1.33 8.86 10.67
C GLN A 144 0.68 9.80 11.69
N ALA A 145 -0.65 9.98 11.59
CA ALA A 145 -1.45 10.75 12.55
C ALA A 145 -1.76 9.96 13.84
N SER A 146 -1.77 8.63 13.75
CA SER A 146 -1.90 7.70 14.86
C SER A 146 -1.00 6.50 14.59
N PHE A 147 -0.82 5.67 15.62
CA PHE A 147 -0.04 4.44 15.54
C PHE A 147 -0.87 3.26 16.01
N GLY A 148 -0.61 2.08 15.44
CA GLY A 148 -1.27 0.83 15.81
C GLY A 148 -2.76 0.79 15.42
N CYS A 149 -3.53 -0.06 16.10
CA CYS A 149 -4.97 -0.23 15.90
C CYS A 149 -5.70 -0.05 17.23
N SER A 150 -6.79 0.70 17.26
CA SER A 150 -7.58 0.94 18.50
C SER A 150 -8.23 -0.33 19.07
N TRP A 151 -8.39 -1.38 18.27
CA TRP A 151 -8.90 -2.68 18.72
C TRP A 151 -7.78 -3.68 19.02
N ASN A 152 -6.82 -3.84 18.11
CA ASN A 152 -5.62 -4.68 18.20
C ASN A 152 -5.79 -6.10 18.79
N ARG A 153 -6.99 -6.69 18.67
CA ARG A 153 -7.33 -8.00 19.25
C ARG A 153 -7.83 -9.04 18.23
N CYS A 154 -7.92 -8.67 16.96
CA CYS A 154 -8.27 -9.62 15.90
C CYS A 154 -7.25 -10.75 15.84
N THR A 155 -7.70 -12.01 15.80
CA THR A 155 -6.81 -13.18 15.89
C THR A 155 -5.88 -13.33 14.69
N PHE A 156 -6.33 -12.88 13.51
CA PHE A 156 -5.59 -12.97 12.24
C PHE A 156 -4.58 -11.85 12.01
N CYS A 157 -4.69 -10.72 12.71
CA CYS A 157 -3.95 -9.50 12.39
C CYS A 157 -2.69 -9.38 13.24
N THR A 158 -1.52 -9.35 12.60
CA THR A 158 -0.22 -9.18 13.26
C THR A 158 0.45 -7.82 12.98
N PHE A 159 -0.15 -6.96 12.15
CA PHE A 159 0.48 -5.73 11.64
C PHE A 159 0.73 -4.62 12.66
N TYR A 160 0.04 -4.69 13.81
CA TYR A 160 0.01 -3.62 14.82
C TYR A 160 0.30 -4.13 16.23
N GLN A 161 0.63 -5.41 16.38
CA GLN A 161 0.80 -6.05 17.69
C GLN A 161 2.09 -5.63 18.41
N ASP A 162 3.03 -5.01 17.68
CA ASP A 162 4.29 -4.50 18.17
C ASP A 162 4.18 -3.10 18.83
N ARG A 163 3.00 -2.47 18.81
CA ARG A 163 2.79 -1.12 19.37
C ARG A 163 1.36 -0.90 19.91
N PRO A 164 1.19 -0.11 20.98
CA PRO A 164 -0.14 0.29 21.43
C PRO A 164 -0.76 1.34 20.50
N PHE A 165 -2.09 1.45 20.53
CA PHE A 165 -2.77 2.56 19.86
C PHE A 165 -2.44 3.88 20.56
N ARG A 166 -1.94 4.85 19.79
CA ARG A 166 -1.74 6.22 20.29
C ARG A 166 -1.93 7.23 19.19
N VAL A 167 -2.37 8.43 19.58
CA VAL A 167 -2.52 9.57 18.67
C VAL A 167 -1.25 10.38 18.70
N ARG A 168 -0.75 10.79 17.53
CA ARG A 168 0.39 11.71 17.46
C ARG A 168 -0.06 13.11 17.86
N PRO A 169 0.67 13.83 18.75
CA PRO A 169 0.38 15.22 19.07
C PRO A 169 0.36 16.13 17.82
N PRO A 170 -0.44 17.21 17.82
CA PRO A 170 -0.56 18.13 16.67
C PRO A 170 0.78 18.68 16.14
N GLU A 171 1.68 19.07 17.03
CA GLU A 171 2.99 19.64 16.73
C GLU A 171 3.92 18.59 16.12
N GLU A 172 3.95 17.40 16.73
CA GLU A 172 4.69 16.26 16.19
C GLU A 172 4.16 15.83 14.81
N PHE A 173 2.85 15.91 14.57
CA PHE A 173 2.27 15.59 13.27
C PHE A 173 2.73 16.56 12.19
N ARG A 174 2.78 17.86 12.49
CA ARG A 174 3.36 18.85 11.58
C ARG A 174 4.84 18.55 11.31
N SER A 175 5.65 18.32 12.34
CA SER A 175 7.06 17.97 12.19
C SER A 175 7.26 16.71 11.36
N HIS A 176 6.41 15.70 11.55
CA HIS A 176 6.41 14.49 10.73
C HIS A 176 6.09 14.81 9.27
N ALA A 177 5.01 15.56 8.97
CA ALA A 177 4.65 15.92 7.60
C ALA A 177 5.76 16.70 6.88
N LEU A 178 6.40 17.66 7.56
CA LEU A 178 7.55 18.40 7.03
C LEU A 178 8.75 17.47 6.80
N GLY A 179 9.06 16.59 7.75
CA GLY A 179 10.12 15.59 7.58
C GLY A 179 9.86 14.64 6.41
N VAL A 180 8.60 14.23 6.17
CA VAL A 180 8.21 13.43 5.01
C VAL A 180 8.40 14.19 3.71
N ARG A 181 8.03 15.48 3.68
CA ARG A 181 8.25 16.34 2.51
C ARG A 181 9.74 16.46 2.19
N ASP A 182 10.56 16.71 3.20
CA ASP A 182 12.00 16.90 3.04
C ASP A 182 12.73 15.59 2.69
N LEU A 183 12.22 14.45 3.18
CA LEU A 183 12.69 13.12 2.77
C LEU A 183 12.34 12.85 1.30
N LEU A 184 11.11 13.16 0.86
CA LEU A 184 10.67 12.88 -0.50
C LEU A 184 11.25 13.85 -1.53
N GLY A 185 11.46 15.13 -1.18
CA GLY A 185 11.92 16.15 -2.11
C GLY A 185 10.95 16.33 -3.30
N GLU A 186 11.50 16.56 -4.49
CA GLU A 186 10.74 16.66 -5.74
C GLU A 186 9.99 15.36 -6.06
N ALA A 187 10.45 14.20 -5.58
CA ALA A 187 9.76 12.93 -5.82
C ALA A 187 8.35 12.89 -5.21
N ALA A 188 8.01 13.80 -4.28
CA ALA A 188 6.65 13.98 -3.80
C ALA A 188 5.66 14.33 -4.93
N ALA A 189 6.12 14.94 -6.04
CA ALA A 189 5.28 15.24 -7.20
C ALA A 189 4.74 13.97 -7.90
N GLY A 190 5.47 12.85 -7.80
CA GLY A 190 5.04 11.55 -8.33
C GLY A 190 4.03 10.80 -7.44
N ARG A 191 3.65 11.37 -6.29
CA ARG A 191 2.78 10.73 -5.30
C ARG A 191 1.39 11.36 -5.37
N PRO A 192 0.36 10.65 -5.88
CA PRO A 192 -0.90 11.27 -6.30
C PRO A 192 -1.86 11.59 -5.13
N SER A 193 -1.62 11.03 -3.95
CA SER A 193 -2.52 11.18 -2.80
C SER A 193 -1.76 11.11 -1.48
N VAL A 194 -2.43 11.43 -0.37
CA VAL A 194 -1.93 11.21 0.99
C VAL A 194 -2.67 10.01 1.58
N PHE A 195 -1.96 9.14 2.29
CA PHE A 195 -2.52 8.07 3.10
C PHE A 195 -2.25 8.30 4.57
N LEU A 196 -3.30 8.42 5.40
CA LEU A 196 -3.14 8.41 6.85
C LEU A 196 -2.93 6.97 7.32
N ALA A 197 -1.71 6.71 7.74
CA ALA A 197 -1.19 5.38 8.01
C ALA A 197 -1.77 4.73 9.28
N ASP A 198 -1.35 3.48 9.48
CA ASP A 198 -1.76 2.60 10.57
C ASP A 198 -3.25 2.21 10.53
N GLY A 199 -3.72 1.44 11.51
CA GLY A 199 -4.92 0.63 11.35
C GLY A 199 -6.25 1.37 11.46
N ASN A 200 -6.29 2.57 12.06
CA ASN A 200 -7.56 3.24 12.33
C ASN A 200 -7.45 4.75 12.60
N ALA A 201 -6.79 5.51 11.73
CA ALA A 201 -6.59 6.95 11.95
C ALA A 201 -7.92 7.75 12.00
N LEU A 202 -8.96 7.30 11.31
CA LEU A 202 -10.25 8.00 11.23
C LEU A 202 -11.13 7.84 12.47
N VAL A 203 -10.73 7.04 13.47
CA VAL A 203 -11.44 6.94 14.77
C VAL A 203 -11.44 8.26 15.54
N LEU A 204 -10.45 9.11 15.29
CA LEU A 204 -10.28 10.38 15.96
C LEU A 204 -11.50 11.29 15.78
N ALA A 205 -11.81 12.11 16.78
CA ALA A 205 -12.86 13.12 16.66
C ALA A 205 -12.52 14.12 15.54
N ASN A 206 -13.55 14.65 14.86
CA ASN A 206 -13.35 15.60 13.75
C ASN A 206 -12.59 16.86 14.17
N SER A 207 -12.70 17.28 15.44
CA SER A 207 -11.88 18.39 15.98
C SER A 207 -10.38 18.12 15.90
N LYS A 208 -9.94 16.87 16.16
CA LYS A 208 -8.54 16.46 16.01
C LYS A 208 -8.17 16.26 14.53
N LEU A 209 -9.06 15.64 13.75
CA LEU A 209 -8.83 15.43 12.33
C LEU A 209 -8.73 16.75 11.56
N ARG A 210 -9.44 17.81 11.96
CA ARG A 210 -9.35 19.11 11.29
C ARG A 210 -7.91 19.62 11.18
N HIS A 211 -7.13 19.46 12.26
CA HIS A 211 -5.71 19.82 12.26
C HIS A 211 -4.90 18.92 11.32
N VAL A 212 -5.13 17.61 11.36
CA VAL A 212 -4.45 16.61 10.51
C VAL A 212 -4.65 16.92 9.03
N PHE A 213 -5.89 17.15 8.61
CA PHE A 213 -6.22 17.49 7.22
C PHE A 213 -5.68 18.87 6.82
N GLY A 214 -5.71 19.85 7.72
CA GLY A 214 -5.12 21.17 7.49
C GLY A 214 -3.60 21.09 7.20
N VAL A 215 -2.86 20.35 8.03
CA VAL A 215 -1.42 20.12 7.80
C VAL A 215 -1.16 19.34 6.52
N ALA A 216 -1.95 18.29 6.24
CA ALA A 216 -1.79 17.52 5.00
C ALA A 216 -2.00 18.39 3.76
N ALA A 217 -3.04 19.24 3.75
CA ALA A 217 -3.33 20.16 2.66
C ALA A 217 -2.28 21.26 2.50
N GLU A 218 -1.69 21.76 3.59
CA GLU A 218 -0.61 22.75 3.56
C GLU A 218 0.69 22.16 3.01
N VAL A 219 1.11 21.00 3.53
CA VAL A 219 2.41 20.41 3.21
C VAL A 219 2.37 19.69 1.85
N PHE A 220 1.24 19.09 1.49
CA PHE A 220 1.04 18.32 0.27
C PHE A 220 -0.21 18.76 -0.50
N PRO A 221 -0.24 20.01 -1.02
CA PRO A 221 -1.43 20.60 -1.60
C PRO A 221 -1.96 19.82 -2.81
N GLY A 222 -3.28 19.91 -3.01
CA GLY A 222 -3.99 19.32 -4.15
C GLY A 222 -4.13 17.79 -4.12
N ARG A 223 -3.72 17.13 -3.03
CA ARG A 223 -3.77 15.67 -2.91
C ARG A 223 -4.99 15.21 -2.11
N PRO A 224 -5.80 14.28 -2.64
CA PRO A 224 -6.83 13.64 -1.84
C PRO A 224 -6.21 12.85 -0.69
N VAL A 225 -6.91 12.79 0.44
CA VAL A 225 -6.52 12.01 1.61
C VAL A 225 -7.30 10.70 1.64
N ASN A 226 -6.63 9.60 1.92
CA ASN A 226 -7.20 8.27 2.07
C ASN A 226 -6.74 7.66 3.41
N ALA A 227 -7.51 6.76 4.00
CA ALA A 227 -7.14 6.14 5.28
C ALA A 227 -7.90 4.84 5.54
N PHE A 228 -7.40 4.04 6.49
CA PHE A 228 -8.18 2.96 7.08
C PHE A 228 -9.17 3.46 8.14
N VAL A 229 -10.29 2.76 8.24
CA VAL A 229 -11.16 2.77 9.41
C VAL A 229 -11.76 1.38 9.63
N ASP A 230 -11.98 1.01 10.87
CA ASP A 230 -12.82 -0.15 11.17
C ASP A 230 -14.31 0.24 11.22
N VAL A 231 -15.15 -0.76 11.01
CA VAL A 231 -16.62 -0.65 10.91
C VAL A 231 -17.20 -0.10 12.23
N PHE A 232 -16.96 -0.79 13.35
CA PHE A 232 -17.53 -0.48 14.67
C PHE A 232 -17.11 0.88 15.28
N SER A 233 -15.97 1.45 14.89
CA SER A 233 -15.57 2.80 15.33
C SER A 233 -16.00 3.88 14.34
N GLY A 234 -16.06 3.56 13.05
CA GLY A 234 -16.51 4.46 12.00
C GLY A 234 -18.00 4.80 12.10
N GLU A 235 -18.84 3.81 12.44
CA GLU A 235 -20.30 3.96 12.62
C GLU A 235 -20.68 4.97 13.70
N LYS A 236 -19.80 5.22 14.67
CA LYS A 236 -20.02 6.23 15.72
C LYS A 236 -20.08 7.65 15.15
N LYS A 237 -19.66 7.86 13.90
CA LYS A 237 -19.82 9.11 13.16
C LYS A 237 -21.01 9.00 12.23
N GLY A 238 -22.00 9.89 12.42
CA GLY A 238 -23.09 10.07 11.47
C GLY A 238 -22.62 10.69 10.14
N VAL A 239 -23.52 10.66 9.14
CA VAL A 239 -23.25 11.11 7.77
C VAL A 239 -22.64 12.53 7.72
N GLU A 240 -23.16 13.49 8.50
CA GLU A 240 -22.65 14.87 8.49
C GLU A 240 -21.18 14.97 8.92
N ARG A 241 -20.74 14.15 9.89
CA ARG A 241 -19.34 14.13 10.31
C ARG A 241 -18.44 13.53 9.23
N TRP A 242 -18.94 12.59 8.44
CA TRP A 242 -18.21 12.09 7.27
C TRP A 242 -18.17 13.11 6.13
N ARG A 243 -19.24 13.90 5.94
CA ARG A 243 -19.25 15.01 4.96
C ARG A 243 -18.23 16.10 5.31
N GLU A 244 -18.11 16.47 6.59
CA GLU A 244 -17.04 17.38 7.03
C GLU A 244 -15.64 16.90 6.60
N LEU A 245 -15.33 15.61 6.79
CA LEU A 245 -14.04 15.05 6.40
C LEU A 245 -13.85 15.05 4.87
N ARG A 246 -14.92 14.76 4.12
CA ARG A 246 -14.94 14.83 2.66
C ARG A 246 -14.65 16.25 2.16
N GLU A 247 -15.24 17.26 2.78
CA GLU A 247 -14.99 18.67 2.47
C GLU A 247 -13.54 19.08 2.76
N TRP A 248 -12.89 18.47 3.76
CA TRP A 248 -11.47 18.72 4.07
C TRP A 248 -10.50 17.93 3.19
N GLY A 249 -11.01 17.07 2.29
CA GLY A 249 -10.22 16.36 1.29
C GLY A 249 -10.15 14.84 1.46
N LEU A 250 -10.91 14.24 2.39
CA LEU A 250 -11.03 12.77 2.46
C LEU A 250 -11.73 12.28 1.19
N ALA A 251 -11.06 11.41 0.43
CA ALA A 251 -11.59 10.89 -0.83
C ALA A 251 -12.00 9.42 -0.72
N ARG A 252 -11.15 8.58 -0.11
CA ARG A 252 -11.41 7.15 0.06
C ARG A 252 -11.21 6.67 1.49
N VAL A 253 -12.12 5.81 1.93
CA VAL A 253 -12.02 5.05 3.18
C VAL A 253 -11.82 3.57 2.88
N ALA A 254 -10.74 2.99 3.40
CA ALA A 254 -10.46 1.57 3.31
C ALA A 254 -10.98 0.83 4.54
N ILE A 255 -11.76 -0.23 4.33
CA ILE A 255 -12.52 -0.95 5.34
C ILE A 255 -12.14 -2.42 5.28
N GLY A 256 -11.54 -2.92 6.34
CA GLY A 256 -11.39 -4.36 6.55
C GLY A 256 -12.74 -4.94 6.93
N VAL A 257 -13.42 -5.61 6.01
CA VAL A 257 -14.64 -6.39 6.31
C VAL A 257 -14.26 -7.82 6.68
N GLU A 258 -13.21 -8.34 6.04
CA GLU A 258 -12.64 -9.69 6.15
C GLU A 258 -13.55 -10.81 5.68
N THR A 259 -14.80 -10.82 6.12
CA THR A 259 -15.82 -11.83 5.81
C THR A 259 -17.22 -11.23 5.96
N GLY A 260 -18.17 -11.67 5.14
CA GLY A 260 -19.60 -11.41 5.37
C GLY A 260 -20.28 -12.43 6.30
N ASN A 261 -19.56 -13.47 6.75
CA ASN A 261 -20.07 -14.46 7.69
C ASN A 261 -19.79 -14.02 9.14
N ASP A 262 -20.85 -13.75 9.89
CA ASP A 262 -20.77 -13.21 11.26
C ASP A 262 -20.16 -14.20 12.26
N GLU A 263 -20.42 -15.51 12.12
CA GLU A 263 -19.82 -16.54 12.98
C GLU A 263 -18.28 -16.55 12.83
N LEU A 264 -17.78 -16.50 11.59
CA LEU A 264 -16.37 -16.40 11.29
C LEU A 264 -15.79 -15.07 11.81
N LEU A 265 -16.48 -13.95 11.62
CA LEU A 265 -16.01 -12.64 12.09
C LEU A 265 -15.85 -12.62 13.62
N ALA A 266 -16.82 -13.17 14.35
CA ALA A 266 -16.77 -13.35 15.79
C ALA A 266 -15.65 -14.33 16.21
N TRP A 267 -15.46 -15.42 15.47
CA TRP A 267 -14.36 -16.36 15.70
C TRP A 267 -12.99 -15.71 15.48
N LEU A 268 -12.90 -14.75 14.55
CA LEU A 268 -11.70 -13.92 14.32
C LEU A 268 -11.50 -12.82 15.37
N ASN A 269 -12.37 -12.74 16.38
CA ASN A 269 -12.37 -11.71 17.42
C ASN A 269 -12.36 -10.27 16.83
N LYS A 270 -13.13 -10.07 15.76
CA LYS A 270 -13.33 -8.77 15.13
C LYS A 270 -14.76 -8.29 15.41
N PRO A 271 -14.96 -7.10 16.01
CA PRO A 271 -16.31 -6.60 16.28
C PRO A 271 -17.06 -6.21 15.01
N GLY A 272 -18.39 -6.30 15.09
CA GLY A 272 -19.31 -5.95 14.02
C GLY A 272 -19.96 -7.17 13.38
N GLY A 273 -20.60 -6.94 12.24
CA GLY A 273 -21.28 -7.95 11.44
C GLY A 273 -21.59 -7.42 10.04
N ALA A 274 -22.19 -8.27 9.21
CA ALA A 274 -22.52 -7.93 7.83
C ALA A 274 -23.56 -6.81 7.72
N ALA A 275 -24.50 -6.72 8.66
CA ALA A 275 -25.51 -5.66 8.66
C ALA A 275 -24.89 -4.29 8.97
N GLU A 276 -24.07 -4.22 10.01
CA GLU A 276 -23.34 -3.03 10.43
C GLU A 276 -22.38 -2.56 9.34
N ALA A 277 -21.65 -3.49 8.70
CA ALA A 277 -20.78 -3.16 7.56
C ALA A 277 -21.57 -2.54 6.39
N ALA A 278 -22.76 -3.06 6.07
CA ALA A 278 -23.60 -2.52 4.99
C ALA A 278 -24.15 -1.13 5.32
N GLU A 279 -24.59 -0.90 6.56
CA GLU A 279 -25.06 0.41 7.03
C GLU A 279 -23.92 1.43 7.03
N PHE A 280 -22.74 1.04 7.51
CA PHE A 280 -21.59 1.91 7.55
C PHE A 280 -21.11 2.32 6.15
N VAL A 281 -21.01 1.37 5.21
CA VAL A 281 -20.69 1.69 3.82
C VAL A 281 -21.72 2.64 3.24
N SER A 282 -23.01 2.41 3.48
CA SER A 282 -24.08 3.30 3.01
C SER A 282 -23.95 4.72 3.57
N THR A 283 -23.57 4.85 4.85
CA THR A 283 -23.27 6.13 5.50
C THR A 283 -22.13 6.87 4.80
N LEU A 284 -21.04 6.17 4.48
CA LEU A 284 -19.91 6.75 3.74
C LEU A 284 -20.29 7.18 2.33
N LYS A 285 -21.10 6.37 1.62
CA LYS A 285 -21.62 6.73 0.29
C LYS A 285 -22.52 7.96 0.35
N ALA A 286 -23.41 8.06 1.35
CA ALA A 286 -24.26 9.23 1.57
C ALA A 286 -23.47 10.51 1.90
N ALA A 287 -22.24 10.36 2.40
CA ALA A 287 -21.29 11.45 2.61
C ALA A 287 -20.46 11.81 1.36
N GLY A 288 -20.66 11.11 0.24
CA GLY A 288 -19.95 11.34 -1.01
C GLY A 288 -18.53 10.78 -1.05
N LEU A 289 -18.22 9.78 -0.20
CA LEU A 289 -16.91 9.14 -0.14
C LEU A 289 -16.84 7.93 -1.10
N SER A 290 -15.63 7.67 -1.59
CA SER A 290 -15.30 6.37 -2.17
C SER A 290 -14.91 5.40 -1.07
N VAL A 291 -15.14 4.11 -1.28
CA VAL A 291 -14.77 3.06 -0.33
C VAL A 291 -13.88 2.02 -0.99
N SER A 292 -13.03 1.39 -0.20
CA SER A 292 -12.46 0.09 -0.55
C SER A 292 -12.82 -0.91 0.53
N VAL A 293 -13.44 -2.03 0.17
CA VAL A 293 -13.76 -3.11 1.10
C VAL A 293 -12.80 -4.27 0.88
N ILE A 294 -12.30 -4.86 1.97
CA ILE A 294 -11.32 -5.94 1.93
C ILE A 294 -11.96 -7.22 2.47
N LEU A 295 -11.88 -8.31 1.70
CA LEU A 295 -12.28 -9.66 2.07
C LEU A 295 -11.06 -10.58 2.08
N MET A 296 -11.04 -11.56 2.99
CA MET A 296 -9.89 -12.45 3.21
C MET A 296 -10.14 -13.87 2.71
N ALA A 297 -9.62 -14.20 1.52
CA ALA A 297 -9.73 -15.56 0.99
C ALA A 297 -8.87 -16.54 1.80
N GLY A 298 -9.46 -17.65 2.23
CA GLY A 298 -8.82 -18.75 2.96
C GLY A 298 -8.89 -18.65 4.48
N VAL A 299 -9.37 -17.52 5.02
CA VAL A 299 -9.53 -17.34 6.48
C VAL A 299 -10.66 -18.23 7.02
N GLY A 300 -10.49 -18.77 8.22
CA GLY A 300 -11.44 -19.71 8.84
C GLY A 300 -11.27 -21.17 8.42
N GLY A 301 -10.40 -21.47 7.45
CA GLY A 301 -10.11 -22.85 7.07
C GLY A 301 -11.34 -23.60 6.56
N GLY A 302 -11.28 -24.94 6.63
CA GLY A 302 -12.35 -25.81 6.11
C GLY A 302 -13.70 -25.63 6.80
N ARG A 303 -13.71 -25.24 8.09
CA ARG A 303 -14.94 -25.09 8.88
C ARG A 303 -15.88 -24.01 8.31
N PHE A 304 -15.31 -22.90 7.85
CA PHE A 304 -16.09 -21.73 7.43
C PHE A 304 -16.08 -21.51 5.91
N ALA A 305 -15.45 -22.39 5.14
CA ALA A 305 -15.11 -22.12 3.74
C ALA A 305 -16.32 -21.75 2.86
N ASP A 306 -17.40 -22.53 2.96
CA ASP A 306 -18.58 -22.36 2.12
C ASP A 306 -19.42 -21.15 2.56
N ALA A 307 -19.68 -21.03 3.87
CA ALA A 307 -20.43 -19.93 4.45
C ALA A 307 -19.71 -18.58 4.25
N HIS A 308 -18.38 -18.56 4.36
CA HIS A 308 -17.58 -17.37 4.07
C HIS A 308 -17.83 -16.85 2.65
N VAL A 309 -17.85 -17.73 1.63
CA VAL A 309 -18.12 -17.32 0.25
C VAL A 309 -19.55 -16.84 0.10
N ALA A 310 -20.53 -17.64 0.53
CA ALA A 310 -21.95 -17.33 0.36
C ALA A 310 -22.30 -15.98 1.00
N ASP A 311 -21.92 -15.78 2.26
CA ASP A 311 -22.31 -14.61 3.04
C ASP A 311 -21.52 -13.36 2.63
N SER A 312 -20.23 -13.50 2.27
CA SER A 312 -19.46 -12.37 1.73
C SER A 312 -20.03 -11.87 0.40
N LEU A 313 -20.48 -12.78 -0.47
CA LEU A 313 -21.11 -12.40 -1.72
C LEU A 313 -22.50 -11.78 -1.50
N ALA A 314 -23.27 -12.29 -0.53
CA ALA A 314 -24.54 -11.71 -0.12
C ALA A 314 -24.35 -10.28 0.43
N LEU A 315 -23.33 -10.07 1.28
CA LEU A 315 -22.96 -8.75 1.78
C LEU A 315 -22.61 -7.81 0.62
N LEU A 316 -21.71 -8.20 -0.29
CA LEU A 316 -21.32 -7.36 -1.43
C LEU A 316 -22.52 -6.91 -2.27
N GLY A 317 -23.51 -7.78 -2.46
CA GLY A 317 -24.75 -7.44 -3.20
C GLY A 317 -25.63 -6.39 -2.50
N ARG A 318 -25.43 -6.14 -1.21
CA ARG A 318 -26.14 -5.11 -0.43
C ARG A 318 -25.41 -3.76 -0.43
N LEU A 319 -24.13 -3.73 -0.81
CA LEU A 319 -23.31 -2.52 -0.73
C LEU A 319 -23.58 -1.59 -1.93
N PRO A 320 -23.83 -0.29 -1.72
CA PRO A 320 -24.03 0.69 -2.80
C PRO A 320 -22.70 1.10 -3.48
N LEU A 321 -21.98 0.13 -4.06
CA LEU A 321 -20.68 0.33 -4.70
C LEU A 321 -20.81 0.80 -6.16
N GLY A 322 -20.01 1.80 -6.53
CA GLY A 322 -19.94 2.37 -7.87
C GLY A 322 -18.53 2.37 -8.46
N ALA A 323 -18.35 3.06 -9.60
CA ALA A 323 -17.10 3.08 -10.37
C ALA A 323 -15.89 3.65 -9.60
N GLY A 324 -16.15 4.48 -8.58
CA GLY A 324 -15.12 5.00 -7.69
C GLY A 324 -14.68 4.04 -6.60
N ASP A 325 -15.34 2.89 -6.42
CA ASP A 325 -15.12 1.97 -5.29
C ASP A 325 -14.27 0.76 -5.68
N LEU A 326 -13.70 0.10 -4.66
CA LEU A 326 -12.83 -1.05 -4.83
C LEU A 326 -13.26 -2.22 -3.93
N VAL A 327 -13.17 -3.43 -4.45
CA VAL A 327 -13.26 -4.66 -3.66
C VAL A 327 -11.90 -5.35 -3.73
N TYR A 328 -11.25 -5.46 -2.58
CA TYR A 328 -9.99 -6.16 -2.44
C TYR A 328 -10.21 -7.58 -1.94
N LEU A 329 -9.63 -8.54 -2.65
CA LEU A 329 -9.53 -9.93 -2.21
C LEU A 329 -8.10 -10.18 -1.75
N SER A 330 -7.91 -10.35 -0.45
CA SER A 330 -6.62 -10.62 0.17
C SER A 330 -6.51 -12.10 0.51
N PRO A 331 -5.57 -12.86 -0.06
CA PRO A 331 -5.27 -14.19 0.45
C PRO A 331 -4.80 -14.11 1.91
N PHE A 332 -5.35 -14.97 2.76
CA PHE A 332 -4.94 -15.09 4.15
C PHE A 332 -3.55 -15.75 4.22
N VAL A 333 -2.65 -15.11 4.95
CA VAL A 333 -1.33 -15.65 5.25
C VAL A 333 -1.30 -16.03 6.73
N LEU A 334 -1.22 -17.33 7.00
CA LEU A 334 -1.10 -17.84 8.35
C LEU A 334 0.29 -17.49 8.90
N GLN A 335 0.32 -16.71 9.98
CA GLN A 335 1.54 -16.42 10.72
C GLN A 335 1.74 -17.50 11.80
N PRO A 336 2.84 -18.27 11.78
CA PRO A 336 3.15 -19.25 12.83
C PRO A 336 3.20 -18.58 14.21
N GLY A 337 2.64 -19.23 15.23
CA GLY A 337 2.59 -18.71 16.60
C GLY A 337 1.59 -17.57 16.83
N SER A 338 0.80 -17.17 15.82
CA SER A 338 -0.25 -16.17 15.99
C SER A 338 -1.44 -16.67 16.83
N ALA A 339 -2.24 -15.73 17.35
CA ALA A 339 -3.49 -16.04 18.05
C ALA A 339 -4.47 -16.85 17.17
N TYR A 340 -4.49 -16.60 15.85
CA TYR A 340 -5.23 -17.43 14.91
C TYR A 340 -4.74 -18.88 14.94
N ALA A 341 -3.42 -19.10 14.86
CA ALA A 341 -2.85 -20.44 14.81
C ALA A 341 -3.19 -21.24 16.08
N ALA A 342 -3.07 -20.62 17.25
CA ALA A 342 -3.44 -21.22 18.53
C ALA A 342 -4.93 -21.61 18.56
N ARG A 343 -5.82 -20.66 18.23
CA ARG A 343 -7.28 -20.88 18.22
C ARG A 343 -7.71 -21.93 17.19
N ALA A 344 -7.05 -21.98 16.04
CA ALA A 344 -7.31 -22.98 15.01
C ALA A 344 -6.92 -24.39 15.50
N ALA A 345 -5.77 -24.53 16.16
CA ALA A 345 -5.34 -25.80 16.75
C ALA A 345 -6.30 -26.26 17.86
N GLU A 346 -6.64 -25.38 18.81
CA GLU A 346 -7.56 -25.67 19.91
C GLU A 346 -8.97 -26.03 19.41
N GLY A 347 -9.46 -25.33 18.38
CA GLY A 347 -10.79 -25.52 17.81
C GLY A 347 -10.88 -26.58 16.70
N GLY A 348 -9.78 -27.29 16.39
CA GLY A 348 -9.75 -28.28 15.30
C GLY A 348 -10.01 -27.70 13.90
N VAL A 349 -9.74 -26.41 13.68
CA VAL A 349 -9.97 -25.74 12.40
C VAL A 349 -8.77 -25.96 11.48
N LEU A 350 -8.92 -26.88 10.52
CA LEU A 350 -7.88 -27.16 9.55
C LEU A 350 -7.77 -26.06 8.48
N PRO A 351 -6.55 -25.56 8.17
CA PRO A 351 -6.36 -24.60 7.10
C PRO A 351 -6.73 -25.22 5.75
N LEU A 352 -7.19 -24.39 4.81
CA LEU A 352 -7.40 -24.82 3.43
C LEU A 352 -6.05 -25.13 2.77
N SER A 353 -6.03 -26.14 1.89
CA SER A 353 -4.89 -26.37 1.00
C SER A 353 -4.72 -25.20 0.02
N GLU A 354 -3.52 -25.00 -0.53
CA GLU A 354 -3.27 -23.94 -1.53
C GLU A 354 -4.27 -24.01 -2.71
N ALA A 355 -4.58 -25.22 -3.18
CA ALA A 355 -5.56 -25.44 -4.24
C ALA A 355 -6.99 -25.03 -3.83
N ALA A 356 -7.37 -25.28 -2.56
CA ALA A 356 -8.66 -24.88 -2.02
C ALA A 356 -8.74 -23.36 -1.83
N VAL A 357 -7.68 -22.71 -1.34
CA VAL A 357 -7.60 -21.24 -1.27
C VAL A 357 -7.71 -20.62 -2.67
N ALA A 358 -7.00 -21.16 -3.66
CA ALA A 358 -7.07 -20.68 -5.04
C ALA A 358 -8.46 -20.89 -5.68
N ARG A 359 -9.18 -21.96 -5.29
CA ARG A 359 -10.58 -22.16 -5.71
C ARG A 359 -11.50 -21.13 -5.05
N GLN A 360 -11.45 -20.98 -3.72
CA GLN A 360 -12.27 -20.02 -2.99
C GLN A 360 -12.03 -18.58 -3.46
N TYR A 361 -10.77 -18.21 -3.72
CA TYR A 361 -10.42 -16.91 -4.30
C TYR A 361 -11.08 -16.69 -5.66
N ARG A 362 -11.09 -17.70 -6.55
CA ARG A 362 -11.75 -17.60 -7.87
C ARG A 362 -13.27 -17.45 -7.75
N GLU A 363 -13.88 -18.15 -6.80
CA GLU A 363 -15.31 -18.04 -6.49
C GLU A 363 -15.65 -16.63 -6.00
N LEU A 364 -14.91 -16.12 -5.01
CA LEU A 364 -15.05 -14.75 -4.52
C LEU A 364 -14.81 -13.72 -5.64
N LEU A 365 -13.78 -13.89 -6.47
CA LEU A 365 -13.48 -12.99 -7.57
C LEU A 365 -14.62 -12.91 -8.60
N THR A 366 -15.13 -14.07 -9.00
CA THR A 366 -16.22 -14.16 -9.99
C THR A 366 -17.51 -13.60 -9.38
N GLY A 367 -17.84 -14.01 -8.15
CA GLY A 367 -19.04 -13.57 -7.46
C GLY A 367 -19.03 -12.08 -7.13
N ALA A 368 -17.88 -11.53 -6.69
CA ALA A 368 -17.72 -10.12 -6.40
C ALA A 368 -17.89 -9.27 -7.66
N ARG A 369 -17.29 -9.67 -8.79
CA ARG A 369 -17.47 -8.96 -10.07
C ARG A 369 -18.93 -8.91 -10.52
N ALA A 370 -19.71 -9.95 -10.20
CA ALA A 370 -21.14 -9.99 -10.53
C ALA A 370 -22.03 -9.17 -9.59
N ARG A 371 -21.59 -8.88 -8.36
CA ARG A 371 -22.44 -8.31 -7.29
C ARG A 371 -22.01 -6.93 -6.80
N SER A 372 -20.82 -6.47 -7.13
CA SER A 372 -20.25 -5.21 -6.62
C SER A 372 -20.44 -4.01 -7.57
N GLY A 373 -21.52 -4.03 -8.37
CA GLY A 373 -21.84 -2.95 -9.30
C GLY A 373 -20.71 -2.65 -10.29
N ALA A 374 -20.42 -1.36 -10.49
CA ALA A 374 -19.34 -0.90 -11.37
C ALA A 374 -17.96 -0.83 -10.67
N SER A 375 -17.85 -1.31 -9.43
CA SER A 375 -16.59 -1.24 -8.67
C SER A 375 -15.53 -2.17 -9.26
N LYS A 376 -14.27 -1.82 -9.02
CA LYS A 376 -13.14 -2.65 -9.46
C LYS A 376 -12.82 -3.70 -8.41
N VAL A 377 -12.83 -4.97 -8.81
CA VAL A 377 -12.37 -6.09 -7.98
C VAL A 377 -10.90 -6.39 -8.27
N ALA A 378 -10.06 -6.34 -7.24
CA ALA A 378 -8.62 -6.47 -7.35
C ALA A 378 -8.02 -7.36 -6.25
N LEU A 379 -6.86 -7.90 -6.55
CA LEU A 379 -6.05 -8.69 -5.63
C LEU A 379 -5.29 -7.78 -4.66
N TYR A 380 -5.25 -8.16 -3.39
CA TYR A 380 -4.46 -7.50 -2.35
C TYR A 380 -3.50 -8.50 -1.72
N HIS A 381 -2.31 -8.62 -2.30
CA HIS A 381 -1.25 -9.39 -1.68
C HIS A 381 -0.49 -8.53 -0.69
N ILE A 382 -0.58 -8.86 0.60
CA ILE A 382 0.10 -8.12 1.67
C ILE A 382 1.63 -8.12 1.50
N ASP A 383 2.19 -9.18 0.89
CA ASP A 383 3.62 -9.30 0.59
C ASP A 383 4.07 -8.45 -0.62
N GLU A 384 3.16 -7.71 -1.27
CA GLU A 384 3.49 -6.75 -2.33
C GLU A 384 3.85 -5.37 -1.81
N PHE A 385 3.57 -5.12 -0.54
CA PHE A 385 3.74 -3.80 0.02
C PHE A 385 5.22 -3.49 0.21
N VAL A 386 5.66 -2.45 -0.48
CA VAL A 386 7.00 -1.88 -0.37
C VAL A 386 6.79 -0.37 -0.40
N TYR A 387 7.05 0.27 0.73
CA TYR A 387 6.92 1.72 0.90
C TYR A 387 8.25 2.44 0.86
#